data_AF-A0A1V4VZQ5-F1
#
_entry.id   AF-A0A1V4VZQ5-F1
#
_cell.length_a   1.000
_cell.length_b   1.000
_cell.length_c   1.000
_cell.angle_alpha   90.00
_cell.angle_beta   90.00
_cell.angle_gamma   90.00
#
_symmetry.space_group_name_H-M   'P 1'
#
loop_
_entity.id
_entity.type
_entity.pdbx_description
1 polymer ?
#
loop_
_entity_poly.entity_id
_entity_poly.type
_entity_poly.pdbx_seq_one_letter_code
_entity_poly.pdbx_strand_id
1 'polypeptide(L)'
;MYPQTHVFFAEAILKKQRDHIALGSILPDILVGCDISHCEAHSQGMDIFKMISQESYLKDFGLAVASHGFVPRGLDYFGDEKYLDYEKGYCFEKARQLILKTVEVCNIPPEMGWWKAHNIVEMGVETLVSSTDHYSEQIKSALNNIGLIDDVDELLNDLWQDKELNFAVRMRRFAKFVEIEKASPESLAKKFQLQMQVKHKVDINVTKVARLIGEAAELVTQDINEFFRNSLGIVKKNIANMDQD
;
A
#
# COMPACT_ATOMS: atom_id res chain seq x y z
N MET A 1 0.26 -3.53 -1.63
CA MET A 1 1.58 -2.97 -2.04
C MET A 1 2.14 -2.16 -0.88
N TYR A 2 3.32 -1.55 -1.01
CA TYR A 2 3.91 -0.73 0.08
C TYR A 2 3.79 0.79 -0.21
N PRO A 3 3.94 1.65 0.83
CA PRO A 3 3.47 3.04 0.76
C PRO A 3 4.07 3.89 -0.36
N GLN A 4 5.37 3.80 -0.65
CA GLN A 4 5.99 4.61 -1.71
C GLN A 4 5.51 4.16 -3.09
N THR A 5 5.27 2.86 -3.27
CA THR A 5 4.65 2.32 -4.48
C THR A 5 3.24 2.86 -4.70
N HIS A 6 2.45 3.00 -3.65
CA HIS A 6 1.12 3.61 -3.75
C HIS A 6 1.18 5.08 -4.15
N VAL A 7 2.09 5.84 -3.55
CA VAL A 7 2.28 7.26 -3.89
C VAL A 7 2.71 7.40 -5.36
N PHE A 8 3.76 6.67 -5.78
CA PHE A 8 4.20 6.60 -7.17
C PHE A 8 3.04 6.33 -8.14
N PHE A 9 2.21 5.33 -7.82
CA PHE A 9 1.12 4.92 -8.67
C PHE A 9 0.01 5.97 -8.74
N ALA A 10 -0.37 6.57 -7.60
CA ALA A 10 -1.37 7.61 -7.53
C ALA A 10 -0.93 8.89 -8.28
N GLU A 11 0.34 9.28 -8.16
CA GLU A 11 0.91 10.39 -8.92
C GLU A 11 0.88 10.14 -10.43
N ALA A 12 1.18 8.91 -10.87
CA ALA A 12 1.10 8.53 -12.28
C ALA A 12 -0.35 8.57 -12.82
N ILE A 13 -1.34 8.36 -11.95
CA ILE A 13 -2.76 8.48 -12.27
C ILE A 13 -3.15 9.95 -12.43
N LEU A 14 -2.87 10.75 -11.41
CA LEU A 14 -3.38 12.11 -11.26
C LEU A 14 -2.48 13.17 -11.92
N LYS A 15 -1.25 12.80 -12.30
CA LYS A 15 -0.23 13.66 -12.92
C LYS A 15 0.08 14.90 -12.08
N LYS A 16 0.10 14.75 -10.75
CA LYS A 16 0.32 15.80 -9.76
C LYS A 16 1.07 15.22 -8.56
N GLN A 17 1.88 16.05 -7.91
CA GLN A 17 2.55 15.73 -6.65
C GLN A 17 2.03 16.66 -5.56
N ARG A 18 1.31 16.12 -4.57
CA ARG A 18 0.67 16.88 -3.48
C ARG A 18 0.49 16.01 -2.25
N ASP A 19 0.54 16.62 -1.06
CA ASP A 19 0.30 15.92 0.22
C ASP A 19 -1.04 15.16 0.25
N HIS A 20 -2.09 15.73 -0.35
CA HIS A 20 -3.42 15.12 -0.48
C HIS A 20 -3.35 13.78 -1.21
N ILE A 21 -2.55 13.70 -2.28
CA ILE A 21 -2.39 12.51 -3.10
C ILE A 21 -1.57 11.48 -2.34
N ALA A 22 -0.45 11.89 -1.74
CA ALA A 22 0.38 11.00 -0.95
C ALA A 22 -0.41 10.40 0.23
N LEU A 23 -1.08 11.22 1.04
CA LEU A 23 -1.87 10.76 2.18
C LEU A 23 -3.04 9.87 1.75
N GLY A 24 -3.80 10.29 0.73
CA GLY A 24 -4.94 9.51 0.23
C GLY A 24 -4.50 8.15 -0.31
N SER A 25 -3.38 8.09 -1.02
CA SER A 25 -2.86 6.85 -1.60
C SER A 25 -2.43 5.80 -0.56
N ILE A 26 -2.16 6.20 0.69
CA ILE A 26 -1.73 5.29 1.77
C ILE A 26 -2.78 5.17 2.90
N LEU A 27 -3.90 5.90 2.78
CA LEU A 27 -4.95 5.93 3.80
C LEU A 27 -5.47 4.53 4.15
N PRO A 28 -5.80 3.64 3.18
CA PRO A 28 -6.34 2.33 3.53
C PRO A 28 -5.43 1.54 4.47
N ASP A 29 -4.12 1.59 4.28
CA ASP A 29 -3.16 0.92 5.16
C ASP A 29 -3.03 1.56 6.55
N ILE A 30 -3.18 2.89 6.64
CA ILE A 30 -3.23 3.60 7.93
C ILE A 30 -4.47 3.16 8.73
N LEU A 31 -5.59 2.92 8.04
CA LEU A 31 -6.86 2.55 8.68
C LEU A 31 -6.85 1.13 9.24
N VAL A 32 -6.04 0.20 8.71
CA VAL A 32 -6.04 -1.20 9.18
C VAL A 32 -5.65 -1.31 10.66
N GLY A 33 -6.52 -1.93 11.46
CA GLY A 33 -6.25 -2.31 12.85
C GLY A 33 -7.32 -1.90 13.86
N CYS A 34 -7.22 -2.50 15.06
CA CYS A 34 -8.21 -2.49 16.14
C CYS A 34 -9.58 -2.98 15.66
N ASP A 35 -10.34 -2.11 15.00
CA ASP A 35 -11.76 -2.31 14.65
C ASP A 35 -12.03 -2.16 13.16
N ILE A 36 -11.00 -1.93 12.33
CA ILE A 36 -11.11 -1.87 10.87
C ILE A 36 -10.26 -3.00 10.29
N SER A 37 -10.93 -3.93 9.61
CA SER A 37 -10.25 -5.04 8.93
C SER A 37 -9.53 -4.59 7.66
N HIS A 38 -8.60 -5.40 7.15
CA HIS A 38 -7.94 -5.14 5.86
C HIS A 38 -8.97 -4.99 4.72
N CYS A 39 -9.89 -5.95 4.61
CA CYS A 39 -10.93 -5.96 3.58
C CYS A 39 -11.82 -4.72 3.69
N GLU A 40 -12.20 -4.32 4.91
CA GLU A 40 -12.99 -3.12 5.14
C GLU A 40 -12.23 -1.88 4.67
N ALA A 41 -11.03 -1.61 5.20
CA ALA A 41 -10.26 -0.42 4.84
C ALA A 41 -9.99 -0.31 3.33
N HIS A 42 -9.67 -1.44 2.68
CA HIS A 42 -9.34 -1.50 1.26
C HIS A 42 -10.57 -1.48 0.34
N SER A 43 -11.79 -1.56 0.86
CA SER A 43 -13.02 -1.51 0.04
C SER A 43 -13.77 -0.17 0.10
N GLN A 44 -13.23 0.82 0.84
CA GLN A 44 -13.93 2.10 1.09
C GLN A 44 -13.58 3.21 0.10
N GLY A 45 -12.77 2.94 -0.93
CA GLY A 45 -12.28 3.99 -1.83
C GLY A 45 -13.40 4.72 -2.59
N MET A 46 -14.43 3.99 -3.01
CA MET A 46 -15.62 4.59 -3.63
C MET A 46 -16.41 5.47 -2.66
N ASP A 47 -16.66 4.98 -1.45
CA ASP A 47 -17.52 5.67 -0.48
C ASP A 47 -16.83 6.95 0.03
N ILE A 48 -15.53 6.87 0.32
CA ILE A 48 -14.70 8.02 0.66
C ILE A 48 -14.71 9.05 -0.49
N PHE A 49 -14.55 8.62 -1.74
CA PHE A 49 -14.60 9.54 -2.88
C PHE A 49 -15.96 10.23 -3.01
N LYS A 50 -17.07 9.51 -2.82
CA LYS A 50 -18.44 10.07 -2.90
C LYS A 50 -18.75 11.07 -1.80
N MET A 51 -18.24 10.86 -0.59
CA MET A 51 -18.37 11.83 0.49
C MET A 51 -17.59 13.12 0.18
N ILE A 52 -16.37 12.95 -0.36
CA ILE A 52 -15.44 14.05 -0.65
C ILE A 52 -15.80 14.82 -1.93
N SER A 53 -16.52 14.22 -2.88
CA SER A 53 -16.79 14.84 -4.18
C SER A 53 -17.55 16.18 -4.08
N GLN A 54 -18.20 16.44 -2.93
CA GLN A 54 -18.84 17.71 -2.62
C GLN A 54 -17.84 18.81 -2.17
N GLU A 55 -16.63 18.45 -1.77
CA GLU A 55 -15.56 19.34 -1.32
C GLU A 55 -14.42 19.45 -2.34
N SER A 56 -14.41 20.57 -3.09
CA SER A 56 -13.49 20.75 -4.22
C SER A 56 -11.99 20.63 -3.88
N TYR A 57 -11.57 20.88 -2.64
CA TYR A 57 -10.15 20.86 -2.26
C TYR A 57 -9.62 19.45 -1.93
N LEU A 58 -10.46 18.55 -1.39
CA LEU A 58 -10.11 17.17 -1.08
C LEU A 58 -10.30 16.20 -2.26
N LYS A 59 -10.82 16.66 -3.40
CA LYS A 59 -11.06 15.79 -4.57
C LYS A 59 -9.82 14.96 -4.96
N ASP A 60 -8.62 15.56 -4.99
CA ASP A 60 -7.37 14.86 -5.31
C ASP A 60 -7.04 13.77 -4.26
N PHE A 61 -7.39 13.96 -2.98
CA PHE A 61 -7.25 12.95 -1.93
C PHE A 61 -8.19 11.77 -2.19
N GLY A 62 -9.49 12.02 -2.41
CA GLY A 62 -10.46 10.95 -2.66
C GLY A 62 -10.11 10.09 -3.88
N LEU A 63 -9.64 10.72 -4.97
CA LEU A 63 -9.17 9.99 -6.15
C LEU A 63 -7.92 9.14 -5.85
N ALA A 64 -7.03 9.63 -4.99
CA ALA A 64 -5.85 8.87 -4.57
C ALA A 64 -6.24 7.66 -3.71
N VAL A 65 -7.20 7.79 -2.78
CA VAL A 65 -7.74 6.66 -2.02
C VAL A 65 -8.35 5.61 -2.96
N ALA A 66 -9.14 6.04 -3.94
CA ALA A 66 -9.75 5.16 -4.93
C ALA A 66 -8.73 4.40 -5.80
N SER A 67 -7.49 4.87 -5.90
CA SER A 67 -6.44 4.18 -6.65
C SER A 67 -5.81 3.00 -5.91
N HIS A 68 -6.07 2.84 -4.61
CA HIS A 68 -5.36 1.91 -3.74
C HIS A 68 -5.96 0.49 -3.75
N GLY A 69 -7.18 0.33 -3.25
CA GLY A 69 -7.69 -0.97 -2.77
C GLY A 69 -8.51 -1.78 -3.79
N PHE A 70 -9.63 -2.35 -3.33
CA PHE A 70 -10.46 -3.31 -4.06
C PHE A 70 -11.72 -2.73 -4.67
N VAL A 71 -12.29 -1.68 -4.06
CA VAL A 71 -13.49 -1.00 -4.54
C VAL A 71 -13.26 0.53 -4.56
N PRO A 72 -13.10 1.14 -5.76
CA PRO A 72 -12.94 0.47 -7.05
C PRO A 72 -11.65 -0.38 -7.08
N ARG A 73 -11.51 -1.22 -8.11
CA ARG A 73 -10.31 -2.04 -8.30
C ARG A 73 -9.09 -1.15 -8.58
N GLY A 74 -8.29 -0.93 -7.54
CA GLY A 74 -7.06 -0.17 -7.49
C GLY A 74 -5.81 -1.04 -7.61
N LEU A 75 -4.66 -0.49 -7.24
CA LEU A 75 -3.36 -1.15 -7.34
C LEU A 75 -3.33 -2.50 -6.61
N ASP A 76 -3.86 -2.58 -5.40
CA ASP A 76 -3.80 -3.79 -4.58
C ASP A 76 -4.74 -4.87 -5.07
N TYR A 77 -5.84 -4.51 -5.73
CA TYR A 77 -6.62 -5.52 -6.46
C TYR A 77 -5.76 -6.24 -7.51
N PHE A 78 -4.94 -5.49 -8.27
CA PHE A 78 -4.08 -6.09 -9.30
C PHE A 78 -2.81 -6.73 -8.72
N GLY A 79 -2.32 -6.22 -7.58
CA GLY A 79 -1.21 -6.80 -6.83
C GLY A 79 -1.57 -8.14 -6.19
N ASP A 80 -2.78 -8.24 -5.61
CA ASP A 80 -3.15 -9.32 -4.70
C ASP A 80 -4.22 -10.26 -5.23
N GLU A 81 -5.27 -9.74 -5.86
CA GLU A 81 -6.48 -10.49 -6.17
C GLU A 81 -6.47 -11.07 -7.58
N LYS A 82 -6.26 -10.23 -8.61
CA LYS A 82 -6.32 -10.68 -10.01
C LYS A 82 -5.50 -9.80 -10.95
N TYR A 83 -4.59 -10.42 -11.70
CA TYR A 83 -3.86 -9.77 -12.79
C TYR A 83 -3.89 -10.59 -14.08
N LEU A 84 -4.42 -10.03 -15.17
CA LEU A 84 -4.51 -10.70 -16.47
C LEU A 84 -5.09 -12.14 -16.38
N ASP A 85 -4.40 -13.13 -16.95
CA ASP A 85 -4.75 -14.54 -16.98
C ASP A 85 -4.24 -15.33 -15.76
N TYR A 86 -3.54 -14.67 -14.83
CA TYR A 86 -3.01 -15.31 -13.63
C TYR A 86 -4.09 -15.85 -12.70
N GLU A 87 -3.77 -16.87 -11.90
CA GLU A 87 -4.69 -17.39 -10.88
C GLU A 87 -5.01 -16.29 -9.86
N LYS A 88 -3.98 -15.54 -9.42
CA LYS A 88 -4.10 -14.45 -8.46
C LYS A 88 -3.51 -13.12 -8.96
N GLY A 89 -3.32 -12.16 -8.05
CA GLY A 89 -2.64 -10.90 -8.35
C GLY A 89 -1.16 -11.07 -8.67
N TYR A 90 -0.57 -10.05 -9.29
CA TYR A 90 0.81 -10.06 -9.76
C TYR A 90 1.82 -10.45 -8.67
N CYS A 91 1.72 -9.88 -7.48
CA CYS A 91 2.67 -10.13 -6.38
C CYS A 91 2.61 -11.58 -5.88
N PHE A 92 1.41 -12.17 -5.78
CA PHE A 92 1.26 -13.56 -5.40
C PHE A 92 1.83 -14.51 -6.45
N GLU A 93 1.65 -14.23 -7.74
CA GLU A 93 2.20 -15.09 -8.79
C GLU A 93 3.72 -15.06 -8.84
N LYS A 94 4.31 -13.85 -8.76
CA LYS A 94 5.76 -13.70 -8.67
C LYS A 94 6.34 -14.38 -7.43
N ALA A 95 5.58 -14.38 -6.33
CA ALA A 95 5.98 -14.98 -5.08
C ALA A 95 6.09 -16.51 -5.11
N ARG A 96 5.48 -17.23 -6.08
CA ARG A 96 5.43 -18.71 -6.08
C ARG A 96 6.80 -19.37 -5.92
N GLN A 97 7.80 -18.86 -6.63
CA GLN A 97 9.17 -19.41 -6.56
C GLN A 97 9.92 -19.04 -5.28
N LEU A 98 9.42 -18.07 -4.52
CA LEU A 98 10.02 -17.59 -3.27
C LEU A 98 9.38 -18.24 -2.03
N ILE A 99 8.29 -19.00 -2.17
CA ILE A 99 7.50 -19.52 -1.04
C ILE A 99 8.36 -20.34 -0.08
N LEU A 100 9.02 -21.41 -0.57
CA LEU A 100 9.79 -22.32 0.28
C LEU A 100 10.92 -21.58 1.01
N LYS A 101 11.61 -20.69 0.31
CA LYS A 101 12.68 -19.88 0.89
C LYS A 101 12.16 -18.87 1.90
N THR A 102 10.98 -18.29 1.67
CA THR A 102 10.32 -17.40 2.64
C THR A 102 9.96 -18.14 3.91
N VAL A 103 9.36 -19.34 3.78
CA VAL A 103 9.01 -20.22 4.89
C VAL A 103 10.23 -20.55 5.75
N GLU A 104 11.33 -20.96 5.11
CA GLU A 104 12.59 -21.28 5.78
C GLU A 104 13.20 -20.05 6.48
N VAL A 105 13.36 -18.94 5.74
CA VAL A 105 14.05 -17.74 6.22
C VAL A 105 13.27 -17.04 7.34
N CYS A 106 11.94 -17.04 7.26
CA CYS A 106 11.08 -16.42 8.26
C CYS A 106 10.73 -17.37 9.41
N ASN A 107 11.08 -18.65 9.34
CA ASN A 107 10.71 -19.67 10.33
C ASN A 107 9.20 -19.66 10.62
N ILE A 108 8.39 -19.70 9.56
CA ILE A 108 6.93 -19.67 9.63
C ILE A 108 6.33 -21.00 9.17
N PRO A 109 5.07 -21.31 9.54
CA PRO A 109 4.36 -22.45 8.99
C PRO A 109 4.17 -22.36 7.46
N PRO A 110 4.19 -23.49 6.72
CA PRO A 110 4.04 -23.51 5.26
C PRO A 110 2.77 -22.81 4.73
N GLU A 111 1.66 -22.89 5.47
CA GLU A 111 0.38 -22.27 5.12
C GLU A 111 0.45 -20.73 5.07
N MET A 112 1.39 -20.12 5.79
CA MET A 112 1.65 -18.67 5.71
C MET A 112 2.57 -18.30 4.54
N GLY A 113 3.22 -19.29 3.93
CA GLY A 113 4.32 -19.10 2.99
C GLY A 113 3.96 -18.22 1.80
N TRP A 114 2.81 -18.48 1.16
CA TRP A 114 2.40 -17.71 -0.02
C TRP A 114 2.09 -16.25 0.31
N TRP A 115 1.41 -16.02 1.44
CA TRP A 115 1.09 -14.67 1.91
C TRP A 115 2.37 -13.90 2.26
N LYS A 116 3.31 -14.50 2.99
CA LYS A 116 4.55 -13.81 3.34
C LYS A 116 5.48 -13.64 2.14
N ALA A 117 5.46 -14.57 1.19
CA ALA A 117 6.25 -14.44 -0.03
C ALA A 117 5.73 -13.31 -0.93
N HIS A 118 4.42 -13.01 -0.96
CA HIS A 118 3.96 -11.81 -1.68
C HIS A 118 4.45 -10.54 -1.00
N ASN A 119 4.46 -10.45 0.34
CA ASN A 119 4.98 -9.25 1.01
C ASN A 119 6.46 -9.02 0.68
N ILE A 120 7.23 -10.09 0.53
CA ILE A 120 8.62 -10.03 0.04
C ILE A 120 8.68 -9.45 -1.38
N VAL A 121 7.79 -9.87 -2.29
CA VAL A 121 7.71 -9.31 -3.66
C VAL A 121 7.33 -7.83 -3.63
N GLU A 122 6.33 -7.44 -2.85
CA GLU A 122 5.92 -6.04 -2.70
C GLU A 122 7.05 -5.17 -2.15
N MET A 123 7.81 -5.66 -1.17
CA MET A 123 9.01 -4.98 -0.67
C MET A 123 10.12 -4.89 -1.73
N GLY A 124 10.22 -5.87 -2.63
CA GLY A 124 11.09 -5.80 -3.80
C GLY A 124 10.68 -4.67 -4.74
N VAL A 125 9.38 -4.56 -5.03
CA VAL A 125 8.80 -3.46 -5.84
C VAL A 125 9.06 -2.11 -5.15
N GLU A 126 8.79 -2.01 -3.85
CA GLU A 126 9.03 -0.81 -3.04
C GLU A 126 10.49 -0.34 -3.11
N THR A 127 11.44 -1.28 -3.08
CA THR A 127 12.87 -0.97 -3.20
C THR A 127 13.19 -0.34 -4.56
N LEU A 128 12.60 -0.86 -5.64
CA LEU A 128 12.77 -0.30 -6.98
C LEU A 128 12.16 1.09 -7.07
N VAL A 129 10.91 1.27 -6.62
CA VAL A 129 10.20 2.56 -6.67
C VAL A 129 10.91 3.62 -5.81
N SER A 130 11.34 3.27 -4.60
CA SER A 130 12.06 4.19 -3.72
C SER A 130 13.41 4.65 -4.30
N SER A 131 13.95 3.94 -5.29
CA SER A 131 15.18 4.33 -5.98
C SER A 131 14.97 5.36 -7.09
N THR A 132 13.75 5.56 -7.60
CA THR A 132 13.49 6.38 -8.79
C THR A 132 13.20 7.84 -8.48
N ASP A 133 12.65 8.16 -7.29
CA ASP A 133 12.27 9.53 -6.92
C ASP A 133 12.20 9.72 -5.38
N HIS A 134 11.71 10.88 -4.92
CA HIS A 134 11.66 11.32 -3.54
C HIS A 134 10.33 10.99 -2.84
N TYR A 135 9.74 9.81 -3.08
CA TYR A 135 8.44 9.42 -2.50
C TYR A 135 8.44 9.39 -0.97
N SER A 136 9.58 9.06 -0.34
CA SER A 136 9.75 9.16 1.10
C SER A 136 9.56 10.59 1.63
N GLU A 137 10.07 11.61 0.93
CA GLU A 137 9.89 13.01 1.31
C GLU A 137 8.44 13.45 1.15
N GLN A 138 7.75 12.97 0.12
CA GLN A 138 6.32 13.26 -0.08
C GLN A 138 5.45 12.63 1.01
N ILE A 139 5.72 11.38 1.39
CA ILE A 139 5.04 10.74 2.53
C ILE A 139 5.31 11.56 3.79
N LYS A 140 6.58 11.90 4.08
CA LYS A 140 6.92 12.70 5.27
C LYS A 140 6.22 14.05 5.27
N SER A 141 6.14 14.74 4.13
CA SER A 141 5.40 16.00 3.99
C SER A 141 3.93 15.81 4.35
N ALA A 142 3.27 14.81 3.75
CA ALA A 142 1.87 14.50 3.99
C ALA A 142 1.58 14.11 5.44
N LEU A 143 2.43 13.31 6.08
CA LEU A 143 2.29 12.90 7.49
C LEU A 143 2.53 14.05 8.50
N ASN A 144 3.10 15.18 8.05
CA ASN A 144 3.30 16.37 8.88
C ASN A 144 2.35 17.52 8.52
N ASN A 145 1.45 17.34 7.55
CA ASN A 145 0.48 18.35 7.16
C ASN A 145 -0.72 18.32 8.10
N ILE A 146 -0.62 19.04 9.22
CA ILE A 146 -1.61 19.02 10.30
C ILE A 146 -3.01 19.44 9.83
N GLY A 147 -3.11 20.46 8.97
CA GLY A 147 -4.40 20.89 8.44
C GLY A 147 -5.09 19.78 7.64
N LEU A 148 -4.37 19.15 6.72
CA LEU A 148 -4.90 18.01 5.95
C LEU A 148 -5.26 16.82 6.86
N ILE A 149 -4.49 16.57 7.92
CA ILE A 149 -4.77 15.49 8.87
C ILE A 149 -6.07 15.76 9.62
N ASP A 150 -6.30 17.00 10.07
CA ASP A 150 -7.51 17.41 10.78
C ASP A 150 -8.74 17.30 9.85
N ASP A 151 -8.63 17.78 8.60
CA ASP A 151 -9.69 17.67 7.58
C ASP A 151 -10.07 16.19 7.32
N VAL A 152 -9.07 15.31 7.25
CA VAL A 152 -9.29 13.87 7.05
C VAL A 152 -9.86 13.20 8.30
N ASP A 153 -9.44 13.59 9.51
CA ASP A 153 -9.97 13.04 10.76
C ASP A 153 -11.47 13.34 10.91
N GLU A 154 -11.91 14.57 10.58
CA GLU A 154 -13.32 14.96 10.57
C GLU A 154 -14.13 14.07 9.60
N LEU A 155 -13.64 13.95 8.36
CA LEU A 155 -14.27 13.11 7.34
C LEU A 155 -14.41 11.63 7.77
N LEU A 156 -13.36 11.06 8.35
CA LEU A 156 -13.35 9.66 8.77
C LEU A 156 -14.34 9.41 9.92
N ASN A 157 -14.48 10.36 10.84
CA ASN A 157 -15.45 10.26 11.93
C ASN A 157 -16.90 10.33 11.41
N ASP A 158 -17.15 11.08 10.34
CA ASP A 158 -18.46 11.09 9.68
C ASP A 158 -18.78 9.78 8.94
N LEU A 159 -17.77 9.12 8.36
CA LEU A 159 -17.93 7.82 7.68
C LEU A 159 -18.12 6.67 8.67
N TRP A 160 -17.40 6.69 9.80
CA TRP A 160 -17.41 5.65 10.83
C TRP A 160 -17.94 6.18 12.16
N GLN A 161 -19.18 6.67 12.16
CA GLN A 161 -19.83 7.28 13.34
C GLN A 161 -19.90 6.35 14.57
N ASP A 162 -19.84 5.03 14.35
CA ASP A 162 -19.89 4.01 15.39
C ASP A 162 -18.50 3.65 15.95
N LYS A 163 -17.42 4.22 15.40
CA LYS A 163 -16.04 3.94 15.81
C LYS A 163 -15.38 5.21 16.35
N GLU A 164 -14.71 5.09 17.49
CA GLU A 164 -13.82 6.16 17.98
C GLU A 164 -12.54 6.16 17.14
N LEU A 165 -12.55 6.90 16.04
CA LEU A 165 -11.37 7.08 15.20
C LEU A 165 -10.53 8.25 15.72
N ASN A 166 -9.24 7.98 15.87
CA ASN A 166 -8.24 9.02 16.05
C ASN A 166 -7.19 8.83 14.96
N PHE A 167 -7.35 9.56 13.85
CA PHE A 167 -6.53 9.39 12.66
C PHE A 167 -5.05 9.69 12.96
N ALA A 168 -4.76 10.73 13.74
CA ALA A 168 -3.40 11.07 14.15
C ALA A 168 -2.71 9.93 14.94
N VAL A 169 -3.43 9.23 15.82
CA VAL A 169 -2.90 8.04 16.53
C VAL A 169 -2.63 6.90 15.56
N ARG A 170 -3.57 6.62 14.64
CA ARG A 170 -3.42 5.56 13.62
C ARG A 170 -2.21 5.83 12.74
N MET A 171 -2.04 7.06 12.28
CA MET A 171 -0.91 7.50 11.47
C MET A 171 0.43 7.33 12.21
N ARG A 172 0.53 7.76 13.48
CA ARG A 172 1.75 7.54 14.29
C ARG A 172 2.07 6.07 14.48
N ARG A 173 1.04 5.20 14.57
CA ARG A 173 1.23 3.75 14.64
C ARG A 173 1.72 3.21 13.30
N PHE A 174 1.10 3.60 12.20
CA PHE A 174 1.48 3.22 10.84
C PHE A 174 2.96 3.51 10.58
N ALA A 175 3.43 4.73 10.84
CA ALA A 175 4.83 5.14 10.65
C ALA A 175 5.87 4.27 11.40
N LYS A 176 5.46 3.59 12.48
CA LYS A 176 6.35 2.63 13.18
C LYS A 176 6.56 1.35 12.37
N PHE A 177 5.52 0.88 11.69
CA PHE A 177 5.50 -0.42 11.01
C PHE A 177 5.89 -0.37 9.54
N VAL A 178 5.89 0.80 8.91
CA VAL A 178 6.32 0.97 7.51
C VAL A 178 7.63 1.75 7.40
N GLU A 179 8.29 1.61 6.26
CA GLU A 179 9.44 2.43 5.91
C GLU A 179 8.98 3.75 5.29
N ILE A 180 9.27 4.86 5.98
CA ILE A 180 8.92 6.21 5.54
C ILE A 180 10.14 6.99 5.04
N GLU A 181 11.34 6.45 5.25
CA GLU A 181 12.57 6.95 4.63
C GLU A 181 12.81 6.25 3.28
N LYS A 182 13.96 6.50 2.66
CA LYS A 182 14.35 5.79 1.44
C LYS A 182 14.46 4.30 1.72
N ALA A 183 13.63 3.50 1.04
CA ALA A 183 13.52 2.08 1.27
C ALA A 183 14.73 1.33 0.70
N SER A 184 15.31 0.47 1.53
CA SER A 184 16.29 -0.54 1.12
C SER A 184 15.80 -1.91 1.56
N PRO A 185 16.33 -3.01 0.96
CA PRO A 185 16.00 -4.35 1.42
C PRO A 185 16.23 -4.55 2.92
N GLU A 186 17.31 -3.98 3.49
CA GLU A 186 17.60 -4.04 4.92
C GLU A 186 16.62 -3.25 5.77
N SER A 187 16.23 -2.06 5.31
CA SER A 187 15.32 -1.18 6.05
C SER A 187 13.91 -1.78 6.09
N LEU A 188 13.44 -2.29 4.94
CA LEU A 188 12.19 -3.02 4.80
C LEU A 188 12.19 -4.32 5.60
N ALA A 189 13.28 -5.10 5.59
CA ALA A 189 13.39 -6.33 6.40
C ALA A 189 13.28 -6.05 7.91
N LYS A 190 13.81 -4.93 8.41
CA LYS A 190 13.66 -4.53 9.82
C LYS A 190 12.21 -4.19 10.16
N LYS A 191 11.52 -3.45 9.28
CA LYS A 191 10.10 -3.13 9.45
C LYS A 191 9.25 -4.40 9.40
N PHE A 192 9.55 -5.30 8.48
CA PHE A 192 8.89 -6.60 8.38
C PHE A 192 9.12 -7.48 9.61
N GLN A 193 10.33 -7.50 10.19
CA GLN A 193 10.59 -8.17 11.47
C GLN A 193 9.68 -7.65 12.57
N LEU A 194 9.56 -6.33 12.73
CA LEU A 194 8.66 -5.74 13.72
C LEU A 194 7.20 -6.17 13.49
N GLN A 195 6.74 -6.20 12.24
CA GLN A 195 5.40 -6.69 11.91
C GLN A 195 5.21 -8.17 12.25
N MET A 196 6.20 -9.02 11.92
CA MET A 196 6.18 -10.46 12.21
C MET A 196 6.17 -10.74 13.72
N GLN A 197 6.97 -10.01 14.50
CA GLN A 197 7.00 -10.12 15.95
C GLN A 197 5.68 -9.70 16.58
N VAL A 198 5.09 -8.58 16.13
CA VAL A 198 3.85 -8.06 16.73
C VAL A 198 2.65 -8.93 16.35
N LYS A 199 2.47 -9.25 15.06
CA LYS A 199 1.29 -9.94 14.53
C LYS A 199 1.34 -11.46 14.70
N HIS A 200 2.52 -12.06 14.54
CA HIS A 200 2.67 -13.51 14.45
C HIS A 200 3.52 -14.11 15.58
N LYS A 201 4.13 -13.27 16.44
CA LYS A 201 5.03 -13.71 17.52
C LYS A 201 6.23 -14.51 17.01
N VAL A 202 6.67 -14.20 15.79
CA VAL A 202 7.83 -14.83 15.14
C VAL A 202 8.94 -13.81 15.01
N ASP A 203 10.16 -14.22 15.35
CA ASP A 203 11.37 -13.46 15.05
C ASP A 203 12.03 -14.00 13.78
N ILE A 204 12.43 -13.11 12.89
CA ILE A 204 12.96 -13.46 11.56
C ILE A 204 14.41 -13.01 11.42
N ASN A 205 15.17 -13.70 10.58
CA ASN A 205 16.53 -13.29 10.28
C ASN A 205 16.54 -12.13 9.28
N VAL A 206 16.67 -10.89 9.79
CA VAL A 206 16.66 -9.65 9.00
C VAL A 206 17.64 -9.70 7.81
N THR A 207 18.86 -10.20 7.99
CA THR A 207 19.86 -10.26 6.92
C THR A 207 19.44 -11.21 5.79
N LYS A 208 18.92 -12.39 6.12
CA LYS A 208 18.42 -13.36 5.13
C LYS A 208 17.17 -12.83 4.41
N VAL A 209 16.28 -12.16 5.15
CA VAL A 209 15.07 -11.54 4.58
C VAL A 209 15.45 -10.39 3.65
N ALA A 210 16.39 -9.53 4.03
CA ALA A 210 16.88 -8.45 3.17
C ALA A 210 17.44 -9.00 1.85
N ARG A 211 18.22 -10.08 1.90
CA ARG A 211 18.67 -10.75 0.66
C ARG A 211 17.49 -11.24 -0.18
N LEU A 212 16.49 -11.83 0.45
CA LEU A 212 15.29 -12.33 -0.24
C LEU A 212 14.47 -11.20 -0.89
N ILE A 213 14.37 -10.03 -0.25
CA ILE A 213 13.76 -8.83 -0.83
C ILE A 213 14.56 -8.35 -2.05
N GLY A 214 15.89 -8.35 -1.98
CA GLY A 214 16.75 -8.02 -3.12
C GLY A 214 16.56 -8.98 -4.30
N GLU A 215 16.51 -10.28 -4.03
CA GLU A 215 16.21 -11.30 -5.05
C GLU A 215 14.80 -11.10 -5.66
N ALA A 216 13.82 -10.68 -4.86
CA ALA A 216 12.48 -10.36 -5.34
C ALA A 216 12.45 -9.10 -6.22
N ALA A 217 13.25 -8.07 -5.90
CA ALA A 217 13.42 -6.89 -6.73
C ALA A 217 14.02 -7.25 -8.10
N GLU A 218 15.08 -8.06 -8.13
CA GLU A 218 15.66 -8.57 -9.38
C GLU A 218 14.62 -9.34 -10.22
N LEU A 219 13.82 -10.18 -9.56
CA LEU A 219 12.78 -10.97 -10.21
C LEU A 219 11.74 -10.10 -10.93
N VAL A 220 11.24 -9.05 -10.30
CA VAL A 220 10.19 -8.20 -10.89
C VAL A 220 10.74 -7.18 -11.88
N THR A 221 12.05 -6.91 -11.89
CA THR A 221 12.67 -5.87 -12.74
C THR A 221 12.35 -6.06 -14.23
N GLN A 222 12.16 -7.30 -14.69
CA GLN A 222 11.91 -7.60 -16.10
C GLN A 222 10.53 -7.14 -16.59
N ASP A 223 9.52 -7.10 -15.72
CA ASP A 223 8.12 -6.86 -16.14
C ASP A 223 7.33 -5.90 -15.25
N ILE A 224 7.92 -5.34 -14.19
CA ILE A 224 7.25 -4.40 -13.29
C ILE A 224 6.71 -3.16 -14.01
N ASN A 225 7.43 -2.67 -15.03
CA ASN A 225 6.98 -1.54 -15.85
C ASN A 225 5.73 -1.89 -16.68
N GLU A 226 5.64 -3.13 -17.14
CA GLU A 226 4.45 -3.61 -17.85
C GLU A 226 3.27 -3.76 -16.89
N PHE A 227 3.50 -4.33 -15.71
CA PHE A 227 2.51 -4.39 -14.65
C PHE A 227 1.94 -3.00 -14.33
N PHE A 228 2.80 -2.01 -14.04
CA PHE A 228 2.34 -0.67 -13.75
C PHE A 228 1.57 -0.06 -14.91
N ARG A 229 2.07 -0.16 -16.14
CA ARG A 229 1.37 0.40 -17.32
C ARG A 229 -0.02 -0.20 -17.52
N ASN A 230 -0.16 -1.52 -17.38
CA ASN A 230 -1.42 -2.22 -17.56
C ASN A 230 -2.41 -1.83 -16.45
N SER A 231 -1.98 -1.94 -15.19
CA SER A 231 -2.79 -1.58 -14.02
C SER A 231 -3.19 -0.10 -14.06
N LEU A 232 -2.27 0.81 -14.39
CA LEU A 232 -2.52 2.25 -14.52
C LEU A 232 -3.62 2.54 -15.54
N GLY A 233 -3.57 1.87 -16.70
CA GLY A 233 -4.57 2.03 -17.76
C GLY A 233 -5.98 1.61 -17.33
N ILE A 234 -6.08 0.56 -16.52
CA ILE A 234 -7.36 0.06 -16.00
C ILE A 234 -7.87 0.95 -14.86
N VAL A 235 -7.02 1.27 -13.88
CA VAL A 235 -7.40 2.10 -12.73
C VAL A 235 -7.83 3.50 -13.18
N LYS A 236 -7.16 4.10 -14.16
CA LYS A 236 -7.60 5.38 -14.77
C LYS A 236 -9.03 5.32 -15.31
N LYS A 237 -9.40 4.22 -15.97
CA LYS A 237 -10.76 4.03 -16.48
C LYS A 237 -11.76 3.84 -15.33
N ASN A 238 -11.40 3.07 -14.32
CA ASN A 238 -12.25 2.87 -13.14
C ASN A 238 -12.56 4.21 -12.45
N ILE A 239 -11.54 5.02 -12.22
CA ILE A 239 -11.68 6.35 -11.61
C ILE A 239 -12.48 7.30 -12.51
N ALA A 240 -12.25 7.30 -13.83
CA ALA A 240 -13.00 8.15 -14.76
C ALA A 240 -14.50 7.82 -14.80
N ASN A 241 -14.86 6.55 -14.62
CA ASN A 241 -16.26 6.13 -14.54
C ASN A 241 -16.92 6.58 -13.22
N MET A 242 -16.16 6.69 -12.14
CA MET A 242 -16.68 7.18 -10.84
C MET A 242 -17.06 8.65 -10.86
N ASP A 243 -16.34 9.48 -11.63
CA ASP A 243 -16.60 10.93 -11.72
C ASP A 243 -17.84 11.24 -12.59
N GLN A 244 -18.46 10.22 -13.21
CA GLN A 244 -19.65 10.33 -14.06
C GLN A 244 -20.95 9.89 -13.36
N ASP A 245 -20.85 9.24 -12.20
CA ASP A 245 -21.95 8.71 -11.39
C ASP A 245 -22.25 9.62 -10.18
#